data_AF-A0AAW0JKC0-F1
#
_entry.id   AF-A0AAW0JKC0-F1
#
_cell.length_a   1.000
_cell.length_b   1.000
_cell.length_c   1.000
_cell.angle_alpha   90.00
_cell.angle_beta   90.00
_cell.angle_gamma   90.00
#
_symmetry.space_group_name_H-M   'P 1'
#
loop_
_entity.id
_entity.type
_entity.pdbx_description
1 polymer ?
#
loop_
_entity_poly.entity_id
_entity_poly.type
_entity_poly.pdbx_seq_one_letter_code
_entity_poly.pdbx_strand_id
1 'polypeptide(L)'
;MAVSPSAVRLQRCVVSPAGRHSASLIFLHGSGHSGQGLREWIKTVLNQDLTFQHIKIIYPTAPSRPYTPMKGGLSNVWFDRFKISNDCPEHLESIDGMRQVLTKLIDDEVKSGIQKSRILIGEVFITLVIKHTKFLFTVSHASGDSAVKGSKWGAVVTSQG
;
A
#
# COMPACT_ATOMS: atom_id res chain seq x y z
N MET A 1 23.62 20.54 14.36
CA MET A 1 23.76 20.05 12.98
C MET A 1 22.45 19.36 12.59
N ALA A 2 21.59 20.03 11.83
CA ALA A 2 20.35 19.41 11.34
C ALA A 2 20.72 18.43 10.23
N VAL A 3 20.45 17.14 10.44
CA VAL A 3 20.60 16.12 9.41
C VAL A 3 19.53 16.42 8.36
N SER A 4 19.93 16.88 7.18
CA SER A 4 19.03 16.93 6.02
C SER A 4 18.35 15.56 5.89
N PRO A 5 17.02 15.47 5.78
CA PRO A 5 16.37 14.18 5.60
C PRO A 5 16.76 13.67 4.20
N SER A 6 17.83 12.88 4.15
CA SER A 6 18.17 12.03 3.02
C SER A 6 16.87 11.38 2.57
N ALA A 7 16.45 11.64 1.33
CA ALA A 7 15.17 11.17 0.83
C ALA A 7 15.09 9.65 1.05
N VAL A 8 14.26 9.22 2.01
CA VAL A 8 14.14 7.81 2.39
C VAL A 8 13.65 7.05 1.16
N ARG A 9 14.54 6.25 0.56
CA ARG A 9 14.20 5.38 -0.57
C ARG A 9 13.74 4.05 -0.01
N LEU A 10 12.46 3.72 -0.23
CA LEU A 10 11.90 2.46 0.23
C LEU A 10 12.54 1.27 -0.50
N GLN A 11 12.92 0.26 0.27
CA GLN A 11 13.18 -1.09 -0.25
C GLN A 11 11.88 -1.60 -0.88
N ARG A 12 11.98 -2.31 -2.01
CA ARG A 12 10.79 -2.76 -2.74
C ARG A 12 11.05 -4.09 -3.46
N CYS A 13 10.07 -4.97 -3.44
CA CYS A 13 9.99 -6.11 -4.34
C CYS A 13 9.11 -5.71 -5.54
N VAL A 14 9.56 -6.00 -6.76
CA VAL A 14 8.85 -5.63 -7.99
C VAL A 14 8.53 -6.88 -8.79
N VAL A 15 7.29 -6.95 -9.28
CA VAL A 15 6.82 -7.96 -10.22
C VAL A 15 6.51 -7.26 -11.53
N SER A 16 7.27 -7.60 -12.58
CA SER A 16 7.08 -7.04 -13.91
C SER A 16 5.76 -7.53 -14.52
N PRO A 17 5.10 -6.69 -15.34
CA PRO A 17 3.99 -7.16 -16.16
C PRO A 17 4.49 -8.19 -17.19
N ALA A 18 3.61 -9.09 -17.62
CA ALA A 18 3.96 -10.09 -18.65
C ALA A 18 4.15 -9.48 -20.05
N GLY A 19 3.50 -8.34 -20.31
CA GLY A 19 3.65 -7.57 -21.54
C GLY A 19 4.01 -6.11 -21.27
N ARG A 20 3.60 -5.22 -22.18
CA ARG A 20 3.93 -3.78 -22.08
C ARG A 20 3.36 -3.18 -20.80
N HIS A 21 4.22 -2.54 -20.01
CA HIS A 21 3.86 -1.79 -18.81
C HIS A 21 3.00 -0.56 -19.18
N SER A 22 1.78 -0.49 -18.64
CA SER A 22 0.86 0.65 -18.86
C SER A 22 0.06 1.07 -17.62
N ALA A 23 0.29 0.41 -16.49
CA ALA A 23 -0.30 0.71 -15.20
C ALA A 23 0.60 0.17 -14.08
N SER A 24 0.47 0.72 -12.89
CA SER A 24 1.22 0.27 -11.71
C SER A 24 0.29 0.04 -10.53
N LEU A 25 0.56 -1.01 -9.77
CA LEU A 25 -0.07 -1.28 -8.48
C LEU A 25 1.00 -1.18 -7.39
N ILE A 26 0.83 -0.24 -6.47
CA ILE A 26 1.64 -0.13 -5.24
C ILE A 26 0.86 -0.85 -4.14
N PHE A 27 1.37 -1.98 -3.66
CA PHE A 27 0.67 -2.83 -2.70
C PHE A 27 1.40 -2.85 -1.35
N LEU A 28 0.83 -2.16 -0.36
CA LEU A 28 1.38 -1.96 0.96
C LEU A 28 1.08 -3.15 1.89
N HIS A 29 2.09 -3.63 2.60
CA HIS A 29 1.94 -4.68 3.61
C HIS A 29 1.39 -4.14 4.94
N GLY A 30 0.84 -5.03 5.77
CA GLY A 30 0.39 -4.69 7.13
C GLY A 30 1.55 -4.50 8.12
N SER A 31 1.27 -4.00 9.33
CA SER A 31 2.27 -3.73 10.36
C SER A 31 3.15 -4.95 10.67
N GLY A 32 4.47 -4.75 10.74
CA GLY A 32 5.42 -5.81 11.11
C GLY A 32 5.84 -6.74 9.96
N HIS A 33 5.31 -6.54 8.75
CA HIS A 33 5.69 -7.33 7.57
C HIS A 33 6.73 -6.62 6.68
N SER A 34 6.94 -7.15 5.48
CA SER A 34 7.77 -6.54 4.42
C SER A 34 7.07 -6.71 3.07
N GLY A 35 7.53 -5.97 2.06
CA GLY A 35 7.01 -6.10 0.70
C GLY A 35 7.21 -7.51 0.12
N GLN A 36 8.37 -8.12 0.38
CA GLN A 36 8.65 -9.51 -0.01
C GLN A 36 7.71 -10.49 0.72
N GLY A 37 7.53 -10.32 2.03
CA GLY A 37 6.64 -11.18 2.81
C GLY A 37 5.18 -11.10 2.35
N LEU A 38 4.71 -9.90 1.96
CA LEU A 38 3.37 -9.76 1.36
C LEU A 38 3.26 -10.51 0.03
N ARG A 39 4.25 -10.38 -0.85
CA ARG A 39 4.28 -11.11 -2.13
C ARG A 39 4.23 -12.61 -1.91
N GLU A 40 5.04 -13.14 -1.00
CA GLU A 40 5.08 -14.56 -0.66
C GLU A 40 3.74 -15.04 -0.10
N TRP A 41 3.13 -14.27 0.81
CA TRP A 41 1.81 -14.59 1.35
C TRP A 41 0.73 -14.64 0.26
N ILE A 42 0.69 -13.64 -0.64
CA ILE A 42 -0.22 -13.65 -1.79
C ILE A 42 0.02 -14.88 -2.67
N LYS A 43 1.28 -15.23 -2.93
CA LYS A 43 1.65 -16.41 -3.72
C LYS A 43 1.14 -17.69 -3.08
N THR A 44 1.27 -17.83 -1.77
CA THR A 44 0.75 -18.98 -1.02
C THR A 44 -0.78 -19.04 -1.09
N VAL A 45 -1.48 -17.92 -0.91
CA VAL A 45 -2.95 -17.89 -0.94
C VAL A 45 -3.51 -18.21 -2.33
N LEU A 46 -2.84 -17.73 -3.39
CA LEU A 46 -3.27 -17.95 -4.78
C LEU A 46 -2.69 -19.22 -5.41
N ASN A 47 -1.78 -19.92 -4.73
CA ASN A 47 -0.94 -20.98 -5.29
C ASN A 47 -0.14 -20.59 -6.56
N GLN A 48 0.05 -19.29 -6.81
CA GLN A 48 0.81 -18.76 -7.94
C GLN A 48 1.21 -17.30 -7.69
N ASP A 49 2.24 -16.81 -8.40
CA ASP A 49 2.57 -15.38 -8.34
C ASP A 49 1.43 -14.51 -8.90
N LEU A 50 1.04 -13.48 -8.17
CA LEU A 50 0.13 -12.46 -8.68
C LEU A 50 0.84 -11.65 -9.77
N THR A 51 0.40 -11.82 -11.01
CA THR A 51 0.96 -11.16 -12.20
C THR A 51 -0.17 -10.65 -13.07
N PHE A 52 0.13 -9.65 -13.91
CA PHE A 52 -0.84 -9.06 -14.82
C PHE A 52 -0.19 -8.81 -16.19
N GLN A 53 -1.01 -8.78 -17.25
CA GLN A 53 -0.52 -8.53 -18.61
C GLN A 53 0.14 -7.14 -18.76
N HIS A 54 -0.39 -6.12 -18.08
CA HIS A 54 0.01 -4.72 -18.30
C HIS A 54 0.27 -3.92 -17.02
N ILE A 55 0.13 -4.56 -15.85
CA ILE A 55 0.27 -3.91 -14.54
C ILE A 55 1.56 -4.37 -13.87
N LYS A 56 2.46 -3.44 -13.59
CA LYS A 56 3.62 -3.68 -12.73
C LYS A 56 3.17 -3.64 -11.27
N ILE A 57 3.57 -4.63 -10.47
CA ILE A 57 3.27 -4.62 -9.04
C ILE A 57 4.52 -4.22 -8.26
N ILE A 58 4.37 -3.28 -7.34
CA ILE A 58 5.42 -2.79 -6.46
C ILE A 58 4.98 -3.08 -5.03
N TYR A 59 5.73 -3.92 -4.33
CA TYR A 59 5.56 -4.22 -2.92
C TYR A 59 6.66 -3.48 -2.13
N PRO A 60 6.44 -2.22 -1.71
CA PRO A 60 7.40 -1.51 -0.91
C PRO A 60 7.42 -2.05 0.53
N THR A 61 8.58 -1.94 1.19
CA THR A 61 8.75 -2.26 2.61
C THR A 61 8.80 -0.95 3.40
N ALA A 62 7.94 -0.83 4.41
CA ALA A 62 7.97 0.28 5.35
C ALA A 62 9.33 0.33 6.07
N PRO A 63 9.91 1.51 6.32
CA PRO A 63 11.12 1.62 7.12
C PRO A 63 10.91 1.07 8.54
N SER A 64 11.95 0.46 9.10
CA SER A 64 11.95 0.06 10.50
C SER A 64 11.96 1.31 11.38
N ARG A 65 10.98 1.43 12.29
CA ARG A 65 10.82 2.55 13.22
C ARG A 65 10.23 2.08 14.55
N PRO A 66 10.40 2.85 15.64
CA PRO A 66 9.70 2.58 16.90
C PRO A 66 8.19 2.58 16.69
N TYR A 67 7.51 1.60 17.29
CA TYR A 67 6.06 1.47 17.22
C TYR A 67 5.46 1.46 18.62
N THR A 68 4.61 2.44 18.92
CA THR A 68 4.03 2.68 20.25
C THR A 68 3.26 1.47 20.79
N PRO A 69 2.43 0.75 20.01
CA PRO A 69 1.74 -0.44 20.48
C PRO A 69 2.68 -1.61 20.83
N MET A 70 3.91 -1.60 20.33
CA MET A 70 4.97 -2.54 20.69
C MET A 70 5.91 -1.99 21.78
N LYS A 71 5.43 -1.05 22.60
CA LYS A 71 6.20 -0.40 23.68
C LYS A 71 7.53 0.21 23.20
N GLY A 72 7.52 0.79 21.99
CA GLY A 72 8.70 1.41 21.37
C GLY A 72 9.65 0.42 20.67
N GLY A 73 9.31 -0.87 20.63
CA GLY A 73 10.04 -1.85 19.82
C GLY A 73 10.07 -1.45 18.34
N LEU A 74 11.16 -1.80 17.66
CA LEU A 74 11.32 -1.55 16.22
C LEU A 74 10.43 -2.49 15.41
N SER A 75 9.72 -1.91 14.44
CA SER A 75 8.87 -2.66 13.52
C SER A 75 8.78 -1.93 12.17
N ASN A 76 8.55 -2.68 11.10
CA ASN A 76 8.27 -2.11 9.79
C ASN A 76 6.81 -1.65 9.76
N VAL A 77 6.60 -0.37 10.02
CA VAL A 77 5.27 0.25 10.07
C VAL A 77 5.25 1.54 9.27
N TRP A 78 4.16 1.76 8.52
CA TRP A 78 3.99 2.96 7.70
C TRP A 78 3.85 4.22 8.56
N PHE A 79 3.10 4.12 9.65
CA PHE A 79 2.85 5.20 10.59
C PHE A 79 2.65 4.62 12.00
N ASP A 80 2.79 5.46 13.01
CA ASP A 80 2.62 5.05 14.40
C ASP A 80 1.14 5.12 14.82
N ARG A 81 0.78 4.42 15.89
CA ARG A 81 -0.57 4.43 16.46
C ARG A 81 -0.47 4.56 17.97
N PHE A 82 -1.23 5.48 18.57
CA PHE A 82 -1.26 5.56 20.03
C PHE A 82 -1.89 4.31 20.66
N LYS A 83 -2.94 3.77 20.03
CA LYS A 83 -3.63 2.54 20.45
C LYS A 83 -4.10 1.76 19.22
N ILE A 84 -4.32 0.46 19.40
CA ILE A 84 -5.03 -0.38 18.43
C ILE A 84 -6.54 -0.25 18.69
N SER A 85 -7.08 0.93 18.41
CA SER A 85 -8.51 1.23 18.54
C SER A 85 -8.88 2.33 17.54
N ASN A 86 -10.15 2.38 17.15
CA ASN A 86 -10.69 3.48 16.34
C ASN A 86 -11.06 4.70 17.20
N ASP A 87 -11.12 4.54 18.52
CA ASP A 87 -11.51 5.60 19.47
C ASP A 87 -10.32 6.45 19.93
N CYS A 88 -9.19 6.38 19.22
CA CYS A 88 -8.02 7.19 19.50
C CYS A 88 -7.66 8.07 18.29
N PRO A 89 -7.11 9.27 18.54
CA PRO A 89 -6.57 10.11 17.47
C PRO A 89 -5.53 9.38 16.61
N GLU A 90 -5.43 9.75 15.35
CA GLU A 90 -4.35 9.31 14.47
C GLU A 90 -3.03 10.03 14.80
N HIS A 91 -1.91 9.37 14.56
CA HIS A 91 -0.59 9.97 14.74
C HIS A 91 -0.18 10.76 13.47
N LEU A 92 -0.80 11.93 13.27
CA LEU A 92 -0.72 12.74 12.03
C LEU A 92 0.72 13.00 11.55
N GLU A 93 1.65 13.37 12.43
CA GLU A 93 3.04 13.64 12.05
C GLU A 93 3.70 12.45 11.34
N SER A 94 3.45 11.24 11.84
CA SER A 94 4.01 10.01 11.28
C SER A 94 3.35 9.64 9.94
N ILE A 95 2.07 10.00 9.79
CA ILE A 95 1.30 9.81 8.56
C ILE A 95 1.78 10.78 7.48
N ASP A 96 1.93 12.06 7.80
CA ASP A 96 2.38 13.09 6.86
C ASP A 96 3.80 12.80 6.36
N GLY A 97 4.69 12.37 7.26
CA GLY A 97 6.03 11.93 6.87
C GLY A 97 5.99 10.78 5.86
N MET A 98 5.16 9.76 6.11
CA MET A 98 5.06 8.61 5.20
C MET A 98 4.33 8.95 3.90
N ARG A 99 3.35 9.85 3.95
CA ARG A 99 2.66 10.38 2.76
C ARG A 99 3.64 10.99 1.78
N GLN A 100 4.61 11.78 2.27
CA GLN A 100 5.65 12.36 1.41
C GLN A 100 6.53 11.29 0.76
N VAL A 101 6.89 10.25 1.52
CA VAL A 101 7.71 9.13 1.01
C VAL A 101 6.95 8.33 -0.07
N LEU A 102 5.68 7.99 0.17
CA LEU A 102 4.84 7.29 -0.80
C LEU A 102 4.51 8.16 -2.02
N THR A 103 4.33 9.47 -1.83
CA THR A 103 4.13 10.41 -2.94
C THR A 103 5.35 10.42 -3.87
N LYS A 104 6.57 10.39 -3.33
CA LYS A 104 7.78 10.25 -4.15
C LYS A 104 7.81 8.94 -4.94
N LEU A 105 7.34 7.83 -4.35
CA LEU A 105 7.22 6.55 -5.07
C LEU A 105 6.22 6.64 -6.23
N ILE A 106 5.09 7.33 -6.03
CA ILE A 106 4.11 7.60 -7.11
C ILE A 106 4.74 8.48 -8.18
N ASP A 107 5.45 9.53 -7.80
CA ASP A 107 6.10 10.45 -8.75
C ASP A 107 7.19 9.76 -9.57
N ASP A 108 7.92 8.79 -9.00
CA ASP A 108 8.86 7.95 -9.74
C ASP A 108 8.14 7.13 -10.84
N GLU A 109 6.97 6.59 -10.53
CA GLU A 109 6.15 5.86 -11.52
C GLU A 109 5.60 6.79 -12.60
N VAL A 110 5.20 8.01 -12.23
CA VAL A 110 4.77 9.03 -13.18
C VAL A 110 5.91 9.43 -14.12
N LYS A 111 7.11 9.64 -13.58
CA LYS A 111 8.32 9.93 -14.37
C LYS A 111 8.69 8.78 -15.31
N SER A 112 8.33 7.54 -14.96
CA SER A 112 8.50 6.37 -15.84
C SER A 112 7.47 6.27 -16.97
N GLY A 113 6.55 7.24 -17.07
CA GLY A 113 5.56 7.33 -18.16
C GLY A 113 4.18 6.77 -17.82
N ILE A 114 3.93 6.41 -16.55
CA ILE A 114 2.62 5.92 -16.10
C ILE A 114 1.75 7.09 -15.66
N GLN A 115 0.59 7.26 -16.30
CA GLN A 115 -0.36 8.30 -15.89
C GLN A 115 -0.82 8.08 -14.44
N LYS A 116 -1.01 9.16 -13.66
CA LYS A 116 -1.50 9.07 -12.27
C LYS A 116 -2.81 8.28 -12.14
N SER A 117 -3.72 8.41 -13.12
CA SER A 117 -4.98 7.66 -13.21
C SER A 117 -4.81 6.14 -13.42
N ARG A 118 -3.59 5.68 -13.72
CA ARG A 118 -3.21 4.28 -13.95
C ARG A 118 -2.31 3.74 -12.83
N ILE A 119 -2.19 4.46 -11.73
CA ILE A 119 -1.49 4.03 -10.52
C ILE A 119 -2.53 3.71 -9.45
N LEU A 120 -2.58 2.45 -9.04
CA LEU A 120 -3.43 1.96 -7.95
C LEU A 120 -2.59 1.81 -6.69
N ILE A 121 -3.17 2.18 -5.55
CA ILE A 121 -2.58 1.92 -4.23
C ILE A 121 -3.54 1.01 -3.48
N GLY A 122 -3.03 -0.09 -2.94
CA GLY A 122 -3.78 -1.00 -2.09
C GLY A 122 -3.00 -1.32 -0.83
N GLU A 123 -3.69 -1.76 0.22
CA GLU A 123 -3.09 -2.16 1.48
C GLU A 123 -3.75 -3.42 2.04
N VAL A 124 -3.00 -4.20 2.83
CA VAL A 124 -3.55 -5.34 3.57
C VAL A 124 -3.95 -4.92 4.97
N PHE A 125 -5.25 -4.89 5.24
CA PHE A 125 -5.78 -4.80 6.59
C PHE A 125 -5.80 -6.19 7.24
N ILE A 126 -4.92 -6.43 8.22
CA ILE A 126 -4.82 -7.72 8.91
C ILE A 126 -6.14 -8.12 9.61
N THR A 127 -6.97 -7.15 10.00
CA THR A 127 -8.29 -7.37 10.58
C THR A 127 -9.34 -7.88 9.58
N LEU A 128 -9.16 -7.64 8.28
CA LEU A 128 -10.09 -8.12 7.25
C LEU A 128 -9.87 -9.60 6.92
N VAL A 129 -8.64 -10.11 7.08
CA VAL A 129 -8.28 -11.51 6.81
C VAL A 129 -8.94 -12.47 7.80
N ILE A 130 -9.23 -12.03 9.04
CA ILE A 130 -9.83 -12.88 10.07
C ILE A 130 -11.36 -12.97 9.95
N LYS A 131 -12.04 -11.99 9.33
CA LYS A 131 -13.52 -11.98 9.33
C LYS A 131 -14.20 -12.47 8.07
N HIS A 132 -13.68 -12.26 6.86
CA HIS A 132 -14.22 -12.86 5.63
C HIS A 132 -13.26 -12.50 4.49
N THR A 133 -12.78 -13.49 3.73
CA THR A 133 -11.93 -13.29 2.54
C THR A 133 -12.69 -12.52 1.45
N LYS A 134 -12.71 -11.19 1.57
CA LYS A 134 -13.00 -10.26 0.49
C LYS A 134 -11.86 -9.25 0.51
N PHE A 135 -10.93 -9.37 -0.44
CA PHE A 135 -9.94 -8.33 -0.69
C PHE A 135 -10.68 -7.05 -1.09
N LEU A 136 -10.75 -6.07 -0.19
CA LEU A 136 -11.25 -4.75 -0.53
C LEU A 136 -10.09 -3.98 -1.17
N PHE A 137 -10.16 -3.76 -2.48
CA PHE A 137 -9.36 -2.73 -3.13
C PHE A 137 -10.01 -1.38 -2.83
N THR A 138 -9.45 -0.61 -1.90
CA THR A 138 -9.82 0.80 -1.76
C THR A 138 -8.92 1.61 -2.70
N VAL A 139 -9.48 2.03 -3.84
CA VAL A 139 -8.81 3.01 -4.71
C VAL A 139 -9.05 4.39 -4.12
N SER A 140 -8.08 4.91 -3.35
CA SER A 140 -8.12 6.31 -2.94
C SER A 140 -7.69 7.20 -4.10
N HIS A 141 -8.64 7.92 -4.71
CA HIS A 141 -8.32 9.05 -5.58
C HIS A 141 -7.76 10.17 -4.72
N ALA A 142 -6.49 10.54 -4.95
CA ALA A 142 -5.95 11.81 -4.46
C ALA A 142 -6.45 12.95 -5.37
N SER A 143 -7.76 13.20 -5.40
CA SER A 143 -8.30 14.44 -5.95
C SER A 143 -8.57 15.39 -4.79
N GLY A 144 -7.79 16.46 -4.69
CA GLY A 144 -8.19 17.62 -3.91
C GLY A 144 -9.38 18.26 -4.60
N ASP A 145 -10.59 17.90 -4.19
CA ASP A 145 -11.68 18.84 -3.92
C ASP A 145 -12.94 18.11 -3.44
N SER A 146 -13.52 18.64 -2.37
CA SER A 146 -14.96 18.72 -2.05
C SER A 146 -15.88 17.53 -2.35
N ALA A 147 -16.28 16.85 -1.26
CA ALA A 147 -17.58 16.21 -1.01
C ALA A 147 -18.36 15.60 -2.20
N VAL A 148 -18.35 14.26 -2.29
CA VAL A 148 -19.50 13.52 -2.85
C VAL A 148 -19.84 12.32 -1.96
N LYS A 149 -20.96 12.46 -1.25
CA LYS A 149 -21.70 11.39 -0.59
C LYS A 149 -22.06 10.31 -1.62
N GLY A 150 -21.86 9.05 -1.22
CA GLY A 150 -22.65 7.91 -1.69
C GLY A 150 -22.54 7.57 -3.18
N SER A 151 -21.70 6.61 -3.52
CA SER A 151 -21.89 5.82 -4.75
C SER A 151 -21.39 4.39 -4.52
N LYS A 152 -22.37 3.50 -4.42
CA LYS A 152 -22.24 2.05 -4.35
C LYS A 152 -21.76 1.56 -5.72
N TRP A 153 -20.51 1.13 -5.84
CA TRP A 153 -20.01 0.49 -7.06
C TRP A 153 -19.92 -1.02 -6.82
N GLY A 154 -20.89 -1.76 -7.35
CA GLY A 154 -20.88 -3.22 -7.36
C GLY A 154 -19.97 -3.74 -8.46
N ALA A 155 -19.01 -4.59 -8.11
CA ALA A 155 -18.31 -5.40 -9.10
C ALA A 155 -19.14 -6.66 -9.38
N VAL A 156 -19.57 -6.82 -10.64
CA VAL A 156 -20.17 -8.05 -11.16
C VAL A 156 -19.04 -9.05 -11.42
N VAL A 157 -19.11 -10.22 -10.82
CA VAL A 157 -18.29 -11.39 -11.17
C VAL A 157 -19.21 -12.36 -11.90
N THR A 158 -19.00 -12.54 -13.20
CA THR A 158 -19.61 -13.63 -13.96
C THR A 158 -18.82 -14.90 -13.70
N SER A 159 -19.46 -15.89 -13.07
CA SER A 159 -18.95 -17.26 -13.01
C SER A 159 -19.17 -17.95 -14.37
N GLN A 160 -18.12 -18.53 -14.93
CA GLN A 160 -18.26 -19.62 -15.89
C GLN A 160 -17.38 -20.78 -15.43
N GLY A 161 -17.99 -21.97 -15.33
CA GLY A 161 -17.33 -23.27 -15.18
C GLY A 161 -17.26 -23.77 -13.75
#